data_AF-A0A6G4ZR12-F1
#
_entry.id   AF-A0A6G4ZR12-F1
#
_cell.length_a   1.000
_cell.length_b   1.000
_cell.length_c   1.000
_cell.angle_alpha   90.00
_cell.angle_beta   90.00
_cell.angle_gamma   90.00
#
_symmetry.space_group_name_H-M   'P 1'
#
loop_
_entity.id
_entity.type
_entity.pdbx_description
1 polymer ?
#
loop_
_entity_poly.entity_id
_entity_poly.type
_entity_poly.pdbx_seq_one_letter_code
_entity_poly.pdbx_strand_id
1 'polypeptide(L)'
;AQRLDLPIEIITPPGHIYVRYNDGENIINIETTARGINPPSEMYLGINTRKLELRNMKEVIGMAFFNQASVYWQRMEHETTVKLYEKALPYMKDDKLLEMFLGLNYLFLGRKIEGEKLLKPLKDYTFDYAVSPDTLATDYLNGHVSAEGIQTVFMPVDETRESIIKKQDELKKLLKRYPKFRGGILQLAISYLQLARAGEALKILTQYHEIDPNDPTVEYYLSIVCAERYDFNKSWEYLQSAEKITAARDHHPAALRGLRNKLRTVCPES
;
A
#
# COMPACT_ATOMS: atom_id res chain seq x y z
N ALA A 1 8.07 29.38 -11.38
CA ALA A 1 6.70 28.91 -11.06
C ALA A 1 6.00 29.89 -10.12
N GLN A 2 6.23 29.87 -8.79
CA GLN A 2 5.50 30.76 -7.85
C GLN A 2 5.64 32.26 -8.16
N ARG A 3 6.84 32.73 -8.53
CA ARG A 3 7.04 34.13 -8.95
C ARG A 3 6.35 34.51 -10.26
N LEU A 4 5.93 33.50 -11.03
CA LEU A 4 5.28 33.64 -12.33
C LEU A 4 3.78 33.29 -12.25
N ASP A 5 3.26 33.05 -11.05
CA ASP A 5 1.86 32.66 -10.78
C ASP A 5 1.34 31.52 -11.67
N LEU A 6 2.22 30.56 -11.99
CA LEU A 6 1.82 29.39 -12.77
C LEU A 6 0.93 28.48 -11.91
N PRO A 7 -0.16 27.91 -12.47
CA PRO A 7 -1.07 27.01 -11.77
C PRO A 7 -0.42 25.63 -11.59
N ILE A 8 0.54 25.56 -10.65
CA ILE A 8 1.30 24.37 -10.31
C ILE A 8 0.73 23.71 -9.06
N GLU A 9 0.33 22.46 -9.22
CA GLU A 9 -0.11 21.55 -8.19
C GLU A 9 1.06 20.66 -7.73
N ILE A 10 1.03 20.22 -6.48
CA ILE A 10 2.03 19.30 -5.93
C ILE A 10 1.33 17.98 -5.63
N ILE A 11 1.74 16.92 -6.31
CA ILE A 11 1.08 15.62 -6.27
C ILE A 11 1.97 14.60 -5.56
N THR A 12 1.39 13.86 -4.63
CA THR A 12 2.13 12.86 -3.83
C THR A 12 1.54 11.47 -3.99
N PRO A 13 2.01 10.69 -4.99
CA PRO A 13 1.86 9.24 -4.98
C PRO A 13 2.59 8.61 -3.78
N PRO A 14 2.28 7.35 -3.42
CA PRO A 14 3.06 6.63 -2.41
C PRO A 14 4.57 6.62 -2.73
N GLY A 15 5.39 7.19 -1.84
CA GLY A 15 6.85 7.20 -1.95
C GLY A 15 7.45 8.17 -2.99
N HIS A 16 6.64 9.04 -3.60
CA HIS A 16 7.09 9.93 -4.67
C HIS A 16 6.41 11.31 -4.58
N ILE A 17 7.04 12.34 -5.14
CA ILE A 17 6.46 13.68 -5.26
C ILE A 17 6.75 14.21 -6.66
N TYR A 18 5.72 14.63 -7.40
CA TYR A 18 5.90 15.35 -8.65
C TYR A 18 5.07 16.64 -8.65
N VAL A 19 5.33 17.53 -9.60
CA VAL A 19 4.56 18.75 -9.77
C VAL A 19 3.76 18.68 -11.06
N ARG A 20 2.57 19.27 -11.06
CA ARG A 20 1.64 19.22 -12.20
C ARG A 20 1.21 20.63 -12.57
N TYR A 21 1.39 21.00 -13.82
CA TYR A 21 0.73 22.18 -14.37
C TYR A 21 -0.69 21.81 -14.74
N ASN A 22 -1.66 22.62 -14.30
CA ASN A 22 -3.07 22.42 -14.57
C ASN A 22 -3.78 23.77 -14.70
N ASP A 23 -4.05 24.21 -15.93
CA ASP A 23 -4.80 25.44 -16.22
C ASP A 23 -6.30 25.19 -16.49
N GLY A 24 -6.76 23.94 -16.32
CA GLY A 24 -8.12 23.49 -16.62
C GLY A 24 -8.32 22.95 -18.04
N GLU A 25 -7.45 23.30 -19.00
CA GLU A 25 -7.47 22.78 -20.38
C GLU A 25 -6.32 21.80 -20.62
N ASN A 26 -5.17 22.08 -20.04
CA ASN A 26 -3.92 21.38 -20.21
C ASN A 26 -3.45 20.83 -18.86
N ILE A 27 -3.15 19.53 -18.85
CA ILE A 27 -2.53 18.86 -17.72
C ILE A 27 -1.16 18.36 -18.14
N ILE A 28 -0.12 18.85 -17.46
CA ILE A 28 1.27 18.43 -17.70
C ILE A 28 1.88 18.02 -16.37
N ASN A 29 2.10 16.72 -16.21
CA ASN A 29 2.91 16.19 -15.11
C ASN A 29 4.38 16.47 -15.39
N ILE A 30 5.12 16.85 -14.35
CA ILE A 30 6.53 17.22 -14.44
C ILE A 30 7.27 16.40 -13.38
N GLU A 31 7.91 15.34 -13.84
CA GLU A 31 8.62 14.42 -12.96
C GLU A 31 9.86 15.02 -12.31
N THR A 32 9.92 14.97 -10.98
CA THR A 32 11.04 15.52 -10.20
C THR A 32 12.26 14.60 -10.21
N THR A 33 12.06 13.30 -10.40
CA THR A 33 13.12 12.27 -10.38
C THR A 33 13.47 11.74 -11.77
N ALA A 34 12.66 12.04 -12.79
CA ALA A 34 12.82 11.53 -14.15
C ALA A 34 12.99 12.65 -15.19
N ARG A 35 13.76 13.69 -14.86
CA ARG A 35 14.13 14.78 -15.78
C ARG A 35 12.93 15.50 -16.41
N GLY A 36 11.82 15.63 -15.68
CA GLY A 36 10.65 16.39 -16.12
C GLY A 36 9.79 15.72 -17.20
N ILE A 37 9.88 14.40 -17.38
CA ILE A 37 8.92 13.68 -18.25
C ILE A 37 7.47 13.88 -17.76
N ASN A 38 6.52 13.68 -18.69
CA ASN A 38 5.08 13.84 -18.45
C ASN A 38 4.34 12.50 -18.62
N PRO A 39 4.46 11.56 -17.65
CA PRO A 39 3.66 10.35 -17.67
C PRO A 39 2.21 10.67 -17.28
N PRO A 40 1.22 9.93 -17.79
CA PRO A 40 -0.17 10.06 -17.35
C PRO A 40 -0.32 9.75 -15.85
N SER A 41 -1.17 10.50 -15.13
CA SER A 41 -1.35 10.34 -13.68
C SER A 41 -1.88 8.94 -13.31
N GLU A 42 -2.58 8.29 -14.22
CA GLU A 42 -3.11 6.92 -14.09
C GLU A 42 -2.01 5.89 -13.85
N MET A 43 -0.76 6.17 -14.26
CA MET A 43 0.38 5.30 -14.02
C MET A 43 0.70 5.11 -12.52
N TYR A 44 0.29 6.08 -11.69
CA TYR A 44 0.47 6.04 -10.24
C TYR A 44 -0.71 5.41 -9.49
N LEU A 45 -1.79 5.08 -10.19
CA LEU A 45 -2.95 4.43 -9.61
C LEU A 45 -2.73 2.91 -9.61
N GLY A 46 -3.27 2.26 -8.57
CA GLY A 46 -3.13 0.82 -8.36
C GLY A 46 -4.48 0.16 -8.19
N ILE A 47 -4.48 -1.10 -7.76
CA ILE A 47 -5.73 -1.78 -7.40
C ILE A 47 -6.40 -1.09 -6.22
N ASN A 48 -5.63 -0.81 -5.15
CA ASN A 48 -6.15 -0.13 -3.97
C ASN A 48 -6.00 1.40 -4.03
N THR A 49 -5.11 1.95 -4.85
CA THR A 49 -4.89 3.41 -4.94
C THR A 49 -5.77 4.02 -6.03
N ARG A 50 -6.87 4.69 -5.63
CA ARG A 50 -7.88 5.27 -6.54
C ARG A 50 -7.68 6.74 -6.89
N LYS A 51 -6.90 7.48 -6.12
CA LYS A 51 -6.58 8.88 -6.40
C LYS A 51 -5.21 9.26 -5.86
N LEU A 52 -4.67 10.35 -6.40
CA LEU A 52 -3.44 10.97 -5.92
C LEU A 52 -3.77 12.15 -5.02
N GLU A 53 -2.97 12.34 -3.98
CA GLU A 53 -3.18 13.45 -3.07
C GLU A 53 -2.55 14.73 -3.63
N LEU A 54 -3.34 15.80 -3.59
CA LEU A 54 -2.88 17.16 -3.82
C LEU A 54 -2.40 17.73 -2.47
N ARG A 55 -1.18 18.25 -2.45
CA ARG A 55 -0.58 18.85 -1.25
C ARG A 55 -0.31 20.33 -1.46
N ASN A 56 -0.52 21.11 -0.40
CA ASN A 56 -0.11 22.49 -0.37
C ASN A 56 1.37 22.63 0.03
N MET A 57 1.94 23.82 -0.15
CA MET A 57 3.36 24.07 0.13
C MET A 57 3.76 23.80 1.59
N LYS A 58 2.85 24.05 2.53
CA LYS A 58 3.09 23.77 3.95
C LYS A 58 3.23 22.27 4.18
N GLU A 59 2.32 21.48 3.63
CA GLU A 59 2.35 20.01 3.76
C GLU A 59 3.59 19.40 3.11
N VAL A 60 4.08 19.98 2.02
CA VAL A 60 5.31 19.50 1.35
C VAL A 60 6.55 19.61 2.24
N ILE A 61 6.61 20.62 3.12
CA ILE A 61 7.65 20.69 4.14
C ILE A 61 7.53 19.50 5.11
N GLY A 62 6.30 19.14 5.50
CA GLY A 62 6.03 17.94 6.29
C GLY A 62 6.45 16.65 5.57
N MET A 63 6.14 16.54 4.28
CA MET A 63 6.53 15.41 3.45
C MET A 63 8.04 15.23 3.34
N ALA A 64 8.83 16.31 3.38
CA ALA A 64 10.28 16.21 3.43
C ALA A 64 10.76 15.47 4.70
N PHE A 65 10.20 15.80 5.87
CA PHE A 65 10.48 15.07 7.11
C PHE A 65 9.93 13.63 7.06
N PHE A 66 8.74 13.43 6.50
CA PHE A 66 8.13 12.11 6.33
C PHE A 66 9.02 11.19 5.47
N ASN A 67 9.51 11.67 4.34
CA ASN A 67 10.39 10.91 3.46
C ASN A 67 11.75 10.62 4.14
N GLN A 68 12.32 11.58 4.87
CA GLN A 68 13.52 11.32 5.68
C GLN A 68 13.26 10.24 6.75
N ALA A 69 12.12 10.29 7.44
CA ALA A 69 11.74 9.31 8.44
C ALA A 69 11.68 7.89 7.84
N SER A 70 11.17 7.75 6.60
CA SER A 70 11.11 6.45 5.91
C SER A 70 12.49 5.80 5.72
N VAL A 71 13.53 6.60 5.46
CA VAL A 71 14.92 6.11 5.31
C VAL A 71 15.46 5.59 6.64
N TYR A 72 15.20 6.29 7.74
CA TYR A 72 15.62 5.85 9.08
C TYR A 72 14.84 4.62 9.55
N TRP A 73 13.55 4.54 9.20
CA TRP A 73 12.73 3.37 9.51
C TRP A 73 13.25 2.13 8.80
N GLN A 74 13.64 2.22 7.52
CA GLN A 74 14.26 1.09 6.81
C GLN A 74 15.53 0.56 7.48
N ARG A 75 16.22 1.39 8.27
CA ARG A 75 17.40 1.03 9.07
C ARG A 75 17.06 0.59 10.50
N MET A 76 15.77 0.49 10.82
CA MET A 76 15.24 0.20 12.17
C MET A 76 15.63 1.25 13.22
N GLU A 77 15.95 2.47 12.80
CA GLU A 77 16.27 3.60 13.68
C GLU A 77 14.98 4.32 14.12
N HIS A 78 14.20 3.67 14.98
CA HIS A 78 12.85 4.10 15.35
C HIS A 78 12.83 5.43 16.13
N GLU A 79 13.82 5.72 16.97
CA GLU A 79 13.90 6.99 17.71
C GLU A 79 14.06 8.18 16.77
N THR A 80 14.92 8.06 15.75
CA THR A 80 15.11 9.10 14.74
C THR A 80 13.86 9.25 13.87
N THR A 81 13.25 8.11 13.50
CA THR A 81 11.99 8.07 12.74
C THR A 81 10.88 8.85 13.45
N VAL A 82 10.67 8.59 14.75
CA VAL A 82 9.70 9.31 15.58
C VAL A 82 9.98 10.81 15.61
N LYS A 83 11.24 11.22 15.86
CA LYS A 83 11.60 12.65 15.91
C LYS A 83 11.30 13.37 14.59
N LEU A 84 11.47 12.70 13.46
CA LEU A 84 11.17 13.27 12.14
C LEU A 84 9.66 13.36 11.90
N TYR A 85 8.90 12.33 12.23
CA TYR A 85 7.44 12.40 12.15
C TYR A 85 6.85 13.45 13.09
N GLU A 86 7.36 13.61 14.31
CA GLU A 86 6.96 14.68 15.23
C GLU A 86 7.24 16.08 14.64
N LYS A 87 8.35 16.24 13.91
CA LYS A 87 8.65 17.48 13.16
C LYS A 87 7.70 17.72 11.98
N ALA A 88 7.09 16.68 11.42
CA ALA A 88 6.11 16.79 10.33
C ALA A 88 4.72 17.24 10.81
N LEU A 89 4.34 16.94 12.06
CA LEU A 89 3.00 17.22 12.62
C LEU A 89 2.50 18.67 12.43
N PRO A 90 3.31 19.73 12.64
CA PRO A 90 2.84 21.11 12.46
C PRO A 90 2.49 21.47 11.01
N TYR A 91 3.01 20.69 10.05
CA TYR A 91 2.88 20.89 8.61
C TYR A 91 1.75 20.07 8.00
N MET A 92 1.51 18.87 8.54
CA MET A 92 0.54 17.89 8.06
C MET A 92 -0.53 17.65 9.14
N LYS A 93 -1.31 18.69 9.42
CA LYS A 93 -2.33 18.64 10.48
C LYS A 93 -3.42 17.63 10.11
N ASP A 94 -3.76 16.76 11.07
CA ASP A 94 -4.80 15.74 10.93
C ASP A 94 -4.53 14.69 9.82
N ASP A 95 -3.27 14.57 9.38
CA ASP A 95 -2.87 13.60 8.37
C ASP A 95 -2.85 12.17 8.96
N LYS A 96 -3.80 11.35 8.51
CA LYS A 96 -4.03 10.01 9.04
C LYS A 96 -2.90 9.03 8.74
N LEU A 97 -2.16 9.24 7.65
CA LEU A 97 -1.04 8.39 7.30
C LEU A 97 0.15 8.66 8.21
N LEU A 98 0.44 9.95 8.48
CA LEU A 98 1.42 10.37 9.46
C LEU A 98 1.06 9.88 10.86
N GLU A 99 -0.21 10.02 11.28
CA GLU A 99 -0.69 9.49 12.57
C GLU A 99 -0.46 7.97 12.67
N MET A 100 -0.77 7.22 11.61
CA MET A 100 -0.56 5.77 11.56
C MET A 100 0.91 5.40 11.76
N PHE A 101 1.79 6.00 10.95
CA PHE A 101 3.22 5.69 10.94
C PHE A 101 3.93 6.15 12.20
N LEU A 102 3.56 7.31 12.75
CA LEU A 102 4.05 7.76 14.06
C LEU A 102 3.54 6.81 15.16
N GLY A 103 2.27 6.42 15.12
CA GLY A 103 1.67 5.49 16.07
C GLY A 103 2.40 4.15 16.11
N LEU A 104 2.66 3.55 14.94
CA LEU A 104 3.45 2.32 14.83
C LEU A 104 4.86 2.47 15.40
N ASN A 105 5.56 3.57 15.12
CA ASN A 105 6.91 3.77 15.66
C ASN A 105 6.93 4.06 17.17
N TYR A 106 5.88 4.67 17.73
CA TYR A 106 5.73 4.73 19.19
C TYR A 106 5.61 3.32 19.78
N LEU A 107 4.85 2.42 19.15
CA LEU A 107 4.77 1.03 19.61
C LEU A 107 6.13 0.32 19.57
N PHE A 108 6.92 0.54 18.52
CA PHE A 108 8.25 -0.07 18.40
C PHE A 108 9.25 0.41 19.46
N LEU A 109 9.04 1.60 20.01
CA LEU A 109 9.81 2.15 21.13
C LEU A 109 9.23 1.77 22.50
N GLY A 110 8.21 0.90 22.56
CA GLY A 110 7.52 0.54 23.80
C GLY A 110 6.59 1.63 24.35
N ARG A 111 6.39 2.74 23.63
CA ARG A 111 5.49 3.85 23.98
C ARG A 111 4.04 3.51 23.62
N LYS A 112 3.52 2.47 24.28
CA LYS A 112 2.24 1.84 23.93
C LYS A 112 1.05 2.80 24.01
N ILE A 113 1.00 3.64 25.04
CA ILE A 113 -0.14 4.56 25.27
C ILE A 113 -0.23 5.58 24.13
N GLU A 114 0.90 6.19 23.77
CA GLU A 114 0.96 7.17 22.67
C GLU A 114 0.70 6.53 21.32
N GLY A 115 1.26 5.34 21.08
CA GLY A 115 1.02 4.59 19.84
C GLY A 115 -0.46 4.24 19.66
N GLU A 116 -1.08 3.64 20.67
CA GLU A 116 -2.50 3.29 20.63
C GLU A 116 -3.42 4.52 20.52
N LYS A 117 -3.04 5.64 21.13
CA LYS A 117 -3.81 6.89 21.00
C LYS A 117 -3.97 7.31 19.54
N LEU A 118 -2.91 7.16 18.75
CA LEU A 118 -2.92 7.49 17.32
C LEU A 118 -3.57 6.41 16.46
N LEU A 119 -3.42 5.13 16.81
CA LEU A 119 -3.94 4.01 16.01
C LEU A 119 -5.44 3.74 16.24
N LYS A 120 -5.99 4.02 17.43
CA LYS A 120 -7.40 3.76 17.75
C LYS A 120 -8.40 4.39 16.77
N PRO A 121 -8.26 5.68 16.39
CA PRO A 121 -9.13 6.29 15.37
C PRO A 121 -8.98 5.69 13.97
N LEU A 122 -7.90 4.95 13.71
CA LEU A 122 -7.58 4.36 12.42
C LEU A 122 -8.06 2.91 12.28
N LYS A 123 -8.70 2.35 13.32
CA LYS A 123 -9.32 1.03 13.24
C LYS A 123 -10.38 1.02 12.14
N ASP A 124 -10.19 0.13 11.17
CA ASP A 124 -11.06 -0.05 10.00
C ASP A 124 -11.21 1.22 9.14
N TYR A 125 -10.26 2.15 9.28
CA TYR A 125 -10.27 3.40 8.54
C TYR A 125 -9.91 3.18 7.08
N THR A 126 -10.75 3.72 6.18
CA THR A 126 -10.46 3.75 4.74
C THR A 126 -9.96 5.12 4.36
N PHE A 127 -8.69 5.20 3.97
CA PHE A 127 -8.12 6.42 3.39
C PHE A 127 -8.91 6.83 2.15
N ASP A 128 -9.06 8.13 1.93
CA ASP A 128 -9.83 8.60 0.77
C ASP A 128 -9.19 8.15 -0.55
N TYR A 129 -7.85 8.06 -0.58
CA TYR A 129 -7.11 7.53 -1.74
C TYR A 129 -7.18 6.02 -1.90
N ALA A 130 -7.67 5.29 -0.89
CA ALA A 130 -7.76 3.84 -0.89
C ALA A 130 -9.13 3.34 -1.35
N VAL A 131 -9.20 2.09 -1.79
CA VAL A 131 -10.44 1.36 -2.06
C VAL A 131 -10.92 0.62 -0.81
N SER A 132 -10.02 -0.12 -0.15
CA SER A 132 -10.32 -0.87 1.08
C SER A 132 -9.72 -0.20 2.32
N PRO A 133 -10.25 -0.52 3.52
CA PRO A 133 -9.65 -0.10 4.79
C PRO A 133 -8.18 -0.54 4.92
N ASP A 134 -7.39 0.25 5.66
CA ASP A 134 -6.10 -0.23 6.14
C ASP A 134 -6.29 -1.28 7.23
N THR A 135 -5.44 -2.30 7.24
CA THR A 135 -5.58 -3.45 8.15
C THR A 135 -4.60 -3.44 9.31
N LEU A 136 -3.53 -2.64 9.28
CA LEU A 136 -2.45 -2.70 10.26
C LEU A 136 -2.92 -2.25 11.65
N ALA A 137 -3.60 -1.11 11.73
CA ALA A 137 -4.15 -0.61 12.98
C ALA A 137 -5.17 -1.60 13.55
N THR A 138 -6.07 -2.12 12.71
CA THR A 138 -7.09 -3.09 13.13
C THR A 138 -6.47 -4.38 13.64
N ASP A 139 -5.52 -4.96 12.92
CA ASP A 139 -4.90 -6.22 13.30
C ASP A 139 -4.12 -6.09 14.61
N TYR A 140 -3.42 -4.96 14.81
CA TYR A 140 -2.78 -4.67 16.10
C TYR A 140 -3.79 -4.58 17.24
N LEU A 141 -4.82 -3.73 17.07
CA LEU A 141 -5.79 -3.44 18.13
C LEU A 141 -6.68 -4.63 18.47
N ASN A 142 -6.88 -5.56 17.53
CA ASN A 142 -7.60 -6.82 17.77
C ASN A 142 -6.68 -7.94 18.32
N GLY A 143 -5.39 -7.67 18.53
CA GLY A 143 -4.44 -8.67 19.01
C GLY A 143 -4.10 -9.74 17.97
N HIS A 144 -4.39 -9.50 16.69
CA HIS A 144 -3.99 -10.38 15.60
C HIS A 144 -2.50 -10.27 15.27
N VAL A 145 -1.78 -9.28 15.81
CA VAL A 145 -0.33 -9.12 15.66
C VAL A 145 0.24 -8.29 16.83
N SER A 146 1.52 -8.48 17.19
CA SER A 146 2.24 -7.58 18.10
C SER A 146 2.96 -6.45 17.34
N ALA A 147 3.50 -5.48 18.07
CA ALA A 147 4.31 -4.40 17.48
C ALA A 147 5.54 -4.98 16.76
N GLU A 148 6.23 -5.93 17.36
CA GLU A 148 7.39 -6.62 16.76
C GLU A 148 6.96 -7.43 15.52
N GLY A 149 5.75 -7.98 15.54
CA GLY A 149 5.19 -8.68 14.38
C GLY A 149 4.98 -7.75 13.18
N ILE A 150 4.52 -6.52 13.42
CA ILE A 150 4.37 -5.52 12.36
C ILE A 150 5.73 -5.13 11.76
N GLN A 151 6.80 -5.04 12.56
CA GLN A 151 8.15 -4.75 12.04
C GLN A 151 8.58 -5.77 10.97
N THR A 152 8.14 -7.03 11.07
CA THR A 152 8.46 -8.09 10.10
C THR A 152 7.93 -7.75 8.69
N VAL A 153 6.77 -7.09 8.59
CA VAL A 153 6.21 -6.61 7.32
C VAL A 153 7.10 -5.54 6.67
N PHE A 154 7.73 -4.70 7.50
CA PHE A 154 8.61 -3.62 7.06
C PHE A 154 10.08 -4.02 6.91
N MET A 155 10.43 -5.30 7.13
CA MET A 155 11.78 -5.77 6.88
C MET A 155 12.20 -5.46 5.44
N PRO A 156 13.38 -4.83 5.24
CA PRO A 156 13.86 -4.50 3.92
C PRO A 156 14.14 -5.78 3.14
N VAL A 157 13.81 -5.74 1.85
CA VAL A 157 14.10 -6.76 0.87
C VAL A 157 14.86 -6.04 -0.24
N ASP A 158 16.06 -6.49 -0.54
CA ASP A 158 16.78 -6.07 -1.74
C ASP A 158 16.36 -6.95 -2.92
N GLU A 159 16.91 -6.72 -4.10
CA GLU A 159 16.57 -7.51 -5.29
C GLU A 159 17.21 -8.91 -5.30
N THR A 160 17.82 -9.35 -4.18
CA THR A 160 18.41 -10.68 -4.08
C THR A 160 17.40 -11.70 -3.60
N ARG A 161 17.50 -12.91 -4.15
CA ARG A 161 16.73 -14.07 -3.71
C ARG A 161 16.90 -14.36 -2.21
N GLU A 162 18.09 -14.11 -1.66
CA GLU A 162 18.41 -14.38 -0.26
C GLU A 162 17.60 -13.52 0.69
N SER A 163 17.48 -12.21 0.42
CA SER A 163 16.70 -11.30 1.28
C SER A 163 15.20 -11.63 1.26
N ILE A 164 14.67 -12.03 0.10
CA ILE A 164 13.28 -12.50 -0.04
C ILE A 164 13.05 -13.75 0.82
N ILE A 165 13.95 -14.74 0.75
CA ILE A 165 13.85 -15.98 1.54
C ILE A 165 13.92 -15.67 3.04
N LYS A 166 14.85 -14.80 3.46
CA LYS A 166 14.98 -14.38 4.86
C LYS A 166 13.69 -13.76 5.39
N LYS A 167 13.10 -12.79 4.67
CA LYS A 167 11.82 -12.19 5.05
C LYS A 167 10.70 -13.23 5.07
N GLN A 168 10.65 -14.10 4.07
CA GLN A 168 9.67 -15.19 4.00
C GLN A 168 9.72 -16.09 5.23
N ASP A 169 10.91 -16.45 5.72
CA ASP A 169 11.05 -17.33 6.88
C ASP A 169 10.65 -16.65 8.19
N GLU A 170 10.95 -15.36 8.36
CA GLU A 170 10.45 -14.58 9.49
C GLU A 170 8.92 -14.44 9.47
N LEU A 171 8.32 -14.19 8.29
CA LEU A 171 6.87 -14.16 8.12
C LEU A 171 6.22 -15.51 8.45
N LYS A 172 6.80 -16.65 8.04
CA LYS A 172 6.30 -17.98 8.42
C LYS A 172 6.32 -18.18 9.94
N LYS A 173 7.40 -17.80 10.61
CA LYS A 173 7.50 -17.88 12.08
C LYS A 173 6.47 -16.97 12.75
N LEU A 174 6.25 -15.77 12.19
CA LEU A 174 5.25 -14.83 12.67
C LEU A 174 3.84 -15.41 12.56
N LEU A 175 3.47 -15.91 11.39
CA LEU A 175 2.11 -16.39 11.11
C LEU A 175 1.75 -17.68 11.85
N LYS A 176 2.73 -18.45 12.34
CA LYS A 176 2.46 -19.53 13.31
C LYS A 176 1.87 -19.01 14.62
N ARG A 177 2.29 -17.82 15.05
CA ARG A 177 1.81 -17.16 16.28
C ARG A 177 0.57 -16.31 16.01
N TYR A 178 0.51 -15.71 14.83
CA TYR A 178 -0.49 -14.73 14.43
C TYR A 178 -1.14 -15.13 13.09
N PRO A 179 -1.93 -16.22 13.06
CA PRO A 179 -2.45 -16.79 11.81
C PRO A 179 -3.52 -15.93 11.13
N LYS A 180 -3.98 -14.86 11.78
CA LYS A 180 -4.97 -13.91 11.25
C LYS A 180 -4.37 -12.54 10.88
N PHE A 181 -3.04 -12.38 10.96
CA PHE A 181 -2.40 -11.12 10.61
C PHE A 181 -2.39 -10.91 9.09
N ARG A 182 -3.32 -10.09 8.59
CA ARG A 182 -3.54 -9.86 7.15
C ARG A 182 -2.29 -9.31 6.48
N GLY A 183 -1.66 -8.29 7.07
CA GLY A 183 -0.41 -7.72 6.56
C GLY A 183 0.70 -8.76 6.39
N GLY A 184 0.86 -9.66 7.36
CA GLY A 184 1.84 -10.74 7.29
C GLY A 184 1.52 -11.79 6.23
N ILE A 185 0.25 -12.19 6.11
CA ILE A 185 -0.23 -13.16 5.11
C ILE A 185 0.01 -12.62 3.70
N LEU A 186 -0.39 -11.36 3.43
CA LEU A 186 -0.21 -10.74 2.12
C LEU A 186 1.27 -10.62 1.74
N GLN A 187 2.13 -10.18 2.66
CA GLN A 187 3.58 -10.12 2.41
C GLN A 187 4.20 -11.50 2.15
N LEU A 188 3.71 -12.54 2.84
CA LEU A 188 4.16 -13.90 2.60
C LEU A 188 3.75 -14.37 1.19
N ALA A 189 2.50 -14.12 0.77
CA ALA A 189 2.05 -14.42 -0.58
C ALA A 189 2.88 -13.69 -1.65
N ILE A 190 3.12 -12.39 -1.48
CA ILE A 190 3.95 -11.59 -2.39
C ILE A 190 5.37 -12.17 -2.49
N SER A 191 5.97 -12.58 -1.37
CA SER A 191 7.31 -13.21 -1.39
C SER A 191 7.33 -14.51 -2.21
N TYR A 192 6.24 -15.30 -2.20
CA TYR A 192 6.13 -16.47 -3.05
C TYR A 192 5.98 -16.10 -4.53
N LEU A 193 5.20 -15.07 -4.86
CA LEU A 193 5.07 -14.57 -6.22
C LEU A 193 6.40 -14.06 -6.79
N GLN A 194 7.17 -13.31 -5.99
CA GLN A 194 8.52 -12.85 -6.37
C GLN A 194 9.49 -14.00 -6.68
N LEU A 195 9.25 -15.18 -6.09
CA LEU A 195 10.03 -16.40 -6.33
C LEU A 195 9.40 -17.32 -7.41
N ALA A 196 8.40 -16.83 -8.15
CA ALA A 196 7.62 -17.61 -9.13
C ALA A 196 6.97 -18.88 -8.56
N ARG A 197 6.61 -18.86 -7.27
CA ARG A 197 5.99 -19.98 -6.54
C ARG A 197 4.47 -19.79 -6.44
N ALA A 198 3.81 -19.84 -7.59
CA ALA A 198 2.38 -19.55 -7.73
C ALA A 198 1.48 -20.50 -6.90
N GLY A 199 1.84 -21.77 -6.74
CA GLY A 199 1.04 -22.73 -5.97
C GLY A 199 0.98 -22.40 -4.47
N GLU A 200 2.11 -22.02 -3.89
CA GLU A 200 2.20 -21.59 -2.50
C GLU A 200 1.56 -20.22 -2.31
N ALA A 201 1.75 -19.28 -3.25
CA ALA A 201 1.07 -18.00 -3.22
C ALA A 201 -0.45 -18.17 -3.21
N LEU A 202 -1.01 -19.05 -4.07
CA LEU A 202 -2.45 -19.34 -4.12
C LEU A 202 -2.97 -19.78 -2.74
N LYS A 203 -2.27 -20.70 -2.07
CA LYS A 203 -2.67 -21.18 -0.75
C LYS A 203 -2.71 -20.05 0.29
N ILE A 204 -1.68 -19.21 0.31
CA ILE A 204 -1.59 -18.10 1.28
C ILE A 204 -2.61 -16.99 0.97
N LEU A 205 -2.84 -16.67 -0.31
CA LEU A 205 -3.87 -15.71 -0.71
C LEU A 205 -5.27 -16.21 -0.38
N THR A 206 -5.55 -17.51 -0.56
CA THR A 206 -6.83 -18.12 -0.19
C THR A 206 -7.08 -17.97 1.32
N GLN A 207 -6.06 -18.18 2.15
CA GLN A 207 -6.15 -17.93 3.60
C GLN A 207 -6.48 -16.46 3.91
N TYR A 208 -5.90 -15.50 3.17
CA TYR A 208 -6.26 -14.08 3.36
C TYR A 208 -7.73 -13.87 3.01
N HIS A 209 -8.18 -14.35 1.84
CA HIS A 209 -9.55 -14.20 1.37
C HIS A 209 -10.58 -14.75 2.36
N GLU A 210 -10.29 -15.88 3.02
CA GLU A 210 -11.14 -16.43 4.09
C GLU A 210 -11.30 -15.49 5.30
N ILE A 211 -10.30 -14.64 5.57
CA ILE A 211 -10.33 -13.66 6.66
C ILE A 211 -11.02 -12.37 6.21
N ASP A 212 -10.70 -11.91 5.00
CA ASP A 212 -11.17 -10.64 4.45
C ASP A 212 -11.40 -10.75 2.93
N PRO A 213 -12.62 -11.13 2.51
CA PRO A 213 -12.96 -11.30 1.10
C PRO A 213 -13.21 -9.97 0.38
N ASN A 214 -13.05 -8.83 1.05
CA ASN A 214 -13.30 -7.49 0.50
C ASN A 214 -12.01 -6.72 0.20
N ASP A 215 -10.85 -7.37 0.20
CA ASP A 215 -9.59 -6.76 -0.18
C ASP A 215 -9.37 -6.88 -1.71
N PRO A 216 -9.49 -5.78 -2.48
CA PRO A 216 -9.42 -5.85 -3.94
C PRO A 216 -8.04 -6.28 -4.44
N THR A 217 -6.99 -6.05 -3.66
CA THR A 217 -5.62 -6.44 -4.02
C THR A 217 -5.45 -7.95 -3.95
N VAL A 218 -6.05 -8.58 -2.94
CA VAL A 218 -6.02 -10.04 -2.78
C VAL A 218 -6.84 -10.73 -3.85
N GLU A 219 -8.05 -10.23 -4.13
CA GLU A 219 -8.89 -10.74 -5.23
C GLU A 219 -8.16 -10.64 -6.58
N TYR A 220 -7.49 -9.52 -6.84
CA TYR A 220 -6.68 -9.35 -8.04
C TYR A 220 -5.55 -10.38 -8.15
N TYR A 221 -4.78 -10.59 -7.09
CA TYR A 221 -3.70 -11.59 -7.11
C TYR A 221 -4.24 -13.01 -7.23
N LEU A 222 -5.34 -13.35 -6.57
CA LEU A 222 -6.00 -14.64 -6.74
C LEU A 222 -6.43 -14.86 -8.19
N SER A 223 -7.02 -13.85 -8.82
CA SER A 223 -7.41 -13.93 -10.24
C SER A 223 -6.22 -14.22 -11.15
N ILE A 224 -5.11 -13.50 -10.98
CA ILE A 224 -3.87 -13.72 -11.76
C ILE A 224 -3.34 -15.13 -11.54
N VAL A 225 -3.18 -15.54 -10.29
CA VAL A 225 -2.57 -16.83 -9.94
C VAL A 225 -3.43 -17.99 -10.44
N CYS A 226 -4.76 -17.88 -10.36
CA CYS A 226 -5.68 -18.85 -10.96
C CYS A 226 -5.52 -18.91 -12.49
N ALA A 227 -5.42 -17.76 -13.18
CA ALA A 227 -5.21 -17.72 -14.63
C ALA A 227 -3.88 -18.37 -15.05
N GLU A 228 -2.79 -18.08 -14.34
CA GLU A 228 -1.46 -18.68 -14.59
C GLU A 228 -1.46 -20.19 -14.40
N ARG A 229 -2.38 -20.70 -13.58
CA ARG A 229 -2.57 -22.13 -13.30
C ARG A 229 -3.69 -22.75 -14.13
N TYR A 230 -4.22 -22.04 -15.13
CA TYR A 230 -5.30 -22.48 -16.02
C TYR A 230 -6.65 -22.75 -15.33
N ASP A 231 -6.84 -22.26 -14.10
CA ASP A 231 -8.13 -22.27 -13.41
C ASP A 231 -8.92 -21.00 -13.78
N PHE A 232 -9.36 -20.95 -15.04
CA PHE A 232 -9.99 -19.75 -15.61
C PHE A 232 -11.34 -19.40 -14.97
N ASN A 233 -12.09 -20.40 -14.50
CA ASN A 233 -13.38 -20.17 -13.84
C ASN A 233 -13.18 -19.38 -12.54
N LYS A 234 -12.28 -19.84 -11.66
CA LYS A 234 -11.96 -19.08 -10.45
C LYS A 234 -11.30 -17.74 -10.75
N SER A 235 -10.48 -17.69 -11.81
CA SER A 235 -9.87 -16.42 -12.23
C SER A 235 -10.94 -15.37 -12.56
N TRP A 236 -12.00 -15.76 -13.28
CA TRP A 236 -13.15 -14.90 -13.56
C TRP A 236 -13.90 -14.48 -12.30
N GLU A 237 -14.18 -15.42 -11.40
CA GLU A 237 -14.85 -15.14 -10.11
C GLU A 237 -14.09 -14.07 -9.31
N TYR A 238 -12.79 -14.26 -9.09
CA TYR A 238 -11.96 -13.32 -8.34
C TYR A 238 -11.78 -11.97 -9.07
N LEU A 239 -11.72 -11.97 -10.40
CA LEU A 239 -11.67 -10.71 -11.18
C LEU A 239 -12.96 -9.91 -10.99
N GLN A 240 -14.12 -10.55 -11.13
CA GLN A 240 -15.42 -9.90 -10.95
C GLN A 240 -15.58 -9.36 -9.52
N SER A 241 -15.08 -10.11 -8.52
CA SER A 241 -15.02 -9.66 -7.13
C SER A 241 -14.18 -8.38 -6.98
N ALA A 242 -12.94 -8.37 -7.49
CA ALA A 242 -12.07 -7.20 -7.45
C ALA A 242 -12.68 -5.98 -8.17
N GLU A 243 -13.31 -6.19 -9.34
CA GLU A 243 -13.99 -5.13 -10.09
C GLU A 243 -15.19 -4.58 -9.33
N LYS A 244 -15.98 -5.44 -8.68
CA LYS A 244 -17.12 -5.00 -7.85
C LYS A 244 -16.67 -4.16 -6.66
N ILE A 245 -15.61 -4.59 -5.96
CA ILE A 245 -15.07 -3.88 -4.78
C ILE A 245 -14.53 -2.51 -5.21
N THR A 246 -13.76 -2.45 -6.29
CA THR A 246 -13.18 -1.19 -6.81
C THR A 246 -14.25 -0.25 -7.36
N ALA A 247 -15.26 -0.76 -8.09
CA ALA A 247 -16.37 0.02 -8.61
C ALA A 247 -17.26 0.62 -7.50
N ALA A 248 -17.35 -0.01 -6.32
CA ALA A 248 -18.07 0.56 -5.17
C ALA A 248 -17.48 1.90 -4.68
N ARG A 249 -16.24 2.20 -5.09
CA ARG A 249 -15.57 3.49 -4.87
C ARG A 249 -15.19 4.15 -6.19
N ASP A 250 -15.98 3.98 -7.24
CA ASP A 250 -15.81 4.66 -8.53
C ASP A 250 -14.35 4.59 -9.04
N HIS A 251 -13.75 3.40 -8.91
CA HIS A 251 -12.39 3.14 -9.33
C HIS A 251 -12.36 1.96 -10.30
N HIS A 252 -11.72 2.14 -11.45
CA HIS A 252 -11.63 1.13 -12.51
C HIS A 252 -10.16 0.96 -12.95
N PRO A 253 -9.32 0.30 -12.13
CA PRO A 253 -7.89 0.19 -12.38
C PRO A 253 -7.57 -0.37 -13.77
N ALA A 254 -6.55 0.21 -14.43
CA ALA A 254 -6.08 -0.28 -15.72
C ALA A 254 -5.62 -1.76 -15.66
N ALA A 255 -5.06 -2.18 -14.52
CA ALA A 255 -4.66 -3.56 -14.27
C ALA A 255 -5.84 -4.55 -14.37
N LEU A 256 -7.02 -4.23 -13.82
CA LEU A 256 -8.20 -5.09 -13.92
C LEU A 256 -8.72 -5.15 -15.36
N ARG A 257 -8.77 -4.01 -16.07
CA ARG A 257 -9.15 -3.97 -17.49
C ARG A 257 -8.20 -4.80 -18.36
N GLY A 258 -6.90 -4.70 -18.10
CA GLY A 258 -5.87 -5.49 -18.79
C GLY A 258 -6.04 -6.99 -18.54
N LEU A 259 -6.26 -7.39 -17.29
CA LEU A 259 -6.52 -8.79 -16.92
C LEU A 259 -7.79 -9.33 -17.57
N ARG A 260 -8.89 -8.58 -17.52
CA ARG A 260 -10.16 -8.92 -18.19
C ARG A 260 -9.96 -9.17 -19.69
N ASN A 261 -9.26 -8.25 -20.37
CA ASN A 261 -8.99 -8.39 -21.80
C ASN A 261 -8.15 -9.65 -22.09
N LYS A 262 -7.12 -9.91 -21.28
CA LYS A 262 -6.30 -11.13 -21.40
C LYS A 262 -7.15 -12.38 -21.21
N LEU A 263 -8.00 -12.44 -20.17
CA LEU A 263 -8.86 -13.60 -19.93
C LEU A 263 -9.84 -13.84 -21.10
N ARG A 264 -10.49 -12.79 -21.63
CA ARG A 264 -11.40 -12.93 -22.79
C ARG A 264 -10.74 -13.58 -24.00
N THR A 265 -9.45 -13.33 -24.22
CA THR A 265 -8.73 -13.94 -25.35
C THR A 265 -8.43 -15.43 -25.17
N VAL A 266 -8.35 -15.90 -23.92
CA VAL A 266 -7.95 -17.29 -23.60
C VAL A 266 -9.15 -18.15 -23.20
N CYS A 267 -10.09 -17.61 -22.44
CA CYS A 267 -11.30 -18.28 -21.97
C CYS A 267 -12.43 -17.24 -21.85
N PRO A 268 -13.32 -17.13 -22.86
CA PRO A 268 -14.47 -16.24 -22.80
C PRO A 268 -15.31 -16.50 -21.55
N GLU A 269 -15.85 -15.42 -20.98
CA GLU A 269 -16.75 -15.44 -19.83
C GLU A 269 -17.99 -16.28 -20.20
N SER A 270 -18.25 -17.36 -19.45
CA SER A 270 -19.37 -18.29 -19.67
C SER A 270 -20.66 -17.82 -19.02
#